data_AF-A0A1C5TJG9-F1
#
_entry.id   AF-A0A1C5TJG9-F1
#
_cell.length_a   1.000
_cell.length_b   1.000
_cell.length_c   1.000
_cell.angle_alpha   90.00
_cell.angle_beta   90.00
_cell.angle_gamma   90.00
#
_symmetry.space_group_name_H-M   'P 1'
#
loop_
_entity.id
_entity.type
_entity.pdbx_description
1 polymer ?
#
loop_
_entity_poly.entity_id
_entity_poly.type
_entity_poly.pdbx_seq_one_letter_code
_entity_poly.pdbx_strand_id
1 'polypeptide(L)'
;MFSISIEFFRNILENNTKDDLLLKEKQWLQEKNKTTSKLFAHLLIYVYHYLKKNEVYSDFTENDIFIVASYLTNLVMEHIIELNRNKKLKIPLSKCLENFTELNENMGYLDEYKSNYNLNKEKNNYEVEKYFEEIDLKQVTGSDLENICQKIYLYDGKKLQDYLLMIKNWIEDIWKKEDVDERQVLTIMGYFTYIKCKDSPQKVIDVYIGLWNSILEKNKEIHLSMDTVYVLRSIMMSFGLEDGIRMRKIIEKIML
;
A
#
# COMPACT_ATOMS: atom_id res chain seq x y z
N MET A 1 8.74 16.02 26.16
CA MET A 1 8.45 14.58 25.98
C MET A 1 6.93 14.48 25.87
N PHE A 2 6.40 13.97 24.75
CA PHE A 2 4.95 13.88 24.53
C PHE A 2 4.40 12.68 25.29
N SER A 3 3.78 12.89 26.45
CA SER A 3 3.01 11.83 27.12
C SER A 3 1.59 11.87 26.57
N ILE A 4 1.23 10.85 25.79
CA ILE A 4 -0.14 10.64 25.34
C ILE A 4 -0.85 9.83 26.42
N SER A 5 -2.06 10.22 26.80
CA SER A 5 -2.83 9.43 27.77
C SER A 5 -3.27 8.10 27.14
N ILE A 6 -3.37 7.04 27.94
CA ILE A 6 -3.93 5.75 27.50
C ILE A 6 -5.34 5.92 26.93
N GLU A 7 -6.13 6.84 27.49
CA GLU A 7 -7.46 7.18 26.99
C GLU A 7 -7.43 7.74 25.57
N PHE A 8 -6.50 8.67 25.27
CA PHE A 8 -6.33 9.18 23.91
C PHE A 8 -5.81 8.10 22.95
N PHE A 9 -4.92 7.22 23.42
CA PHE A 9 -4.42 6.09 22.65
C PHE A 9 -5.57 5.17 22.20
N ARG A 10 -6.45 4.78 23.13
CA ARG A 10 -7.63 3.96 22.82
C ARG A 10 -8.60 4.67 21.89
N ASN A 11 -8.85 5.96 22.11
CA ASN A 11 -9.70 6.75 21.23
C ASN A 11 -9.19 6.78 19.78
N ILE A 12 -7.87 6.81 19.56
CA ILE A 12 -7.31 6.69 18.20
C ILE A 12 -7.64 5.33 17.59
N LEU A 13 -7.46 4.24 18.33
CA LEU A 13 -7.75 2.88 17.85
C LEU A 13 -9.23 2.68 17.50
N GLU A 14 -10.13 3.24 18.30
CA GLU A 14 -11.59 3.12 18.08
C GLU A 14 -12.07 3.88 16.83
N ASN A 15 -11.38 4.95 16.45
CA ASN A 15 -11.83 5.86 15.38
C ASN A 15 -11.00 5.77 14.08
N ASN A 16 -9.97 4.93 14.04
CA ASN A 16 -9.11 4.81 12.86
C ASN A 16 -8.91 3.34 12.49
N THR A 17 -9.13 3.03 11.21
CA THR A 17 -8.76 1.73 10.66
C THR A 17 -7.33 1.78 10.13
N LYS A 18 -6.69 0.60 10.09
CA LYS A 18 -5.36 0.45 9.48
C LYS A 18 -5.37 0.87 8.00
N ASP A 19 -6.42 0.53 7.28
CA ASP A 19 -6.52 0.78 5.84
C ASP A 19 -6.60 2.28 5.51
N ASP A 20 -7.36 3.05 6.29
CA ASP A 20 -7.45 4.52 6.14
C ASP A 20 -6.10 5.20 6.37
N LEU A 21 -5.36 4.73 7.37
CA LEU A 21 -4.03 5.25 7.70
C LEU A 21 -2.99 4.84 6.66
N LEU A 22 -3.02 3.59 6.18
CA LEU A 22 -2.15 3.11 5.10
C LEU A 22 -2.37 3.90 3.80
N LEU A 23 -3.60 4.33 3.52
CA LEU A 23 -3.87 5.19 2.36
C LEU A 23 -3.17 6.55 2.50
N LYS A 24 -3.24 7.18 3.68
CA LYS A 24 -2.56 8.45 3.96
C LYS A 24 -1.04 8.31 3.96
N GLU A 25 -0.51 7.22 4.52
CA GLU A 25 0.93 6.90 4.45
C GLU A 25 1.40 6.77 3.01
N LYS A 26 0.65 6.05 2.17
CA LYS A 26 0.95 5.93 0.74
C LYS A 26 1.00 7.29 0.06
N GLN A 27 0.09 8.21 0.39
CA GLN A 27 0.11 9.58 -0.14
C GLN A 27 1.41 10.30 0.22
N TRP A 28 1.83 10.25 1.48
CA TRP A 28 3.09 10.89 1.92
C TRP A 28 4.34 10.26 1.32
N LEU A 29 4.38 8.93 1.22
CA LEU A 29 5.52 8.21 0.66
C LEU A 29 5.63 8.41 -0.87
N GLN A 30 4.52 8.70 -1.54
CA GLN A 30 4.45 8.98 -2.98
C GLN A 30 4.56 10.47 -3.34
N GLU A 31 4.76 11.34 -2.34
CA GLU A 31 4.94 12.78 -2.59
C GLU A 31 6.08 13.05 -3.58
N LYS A 32 5.86 13.95 -4.53
CA LYS A 32 6.86 14.30 -5.55
C LYS A 32 8.12 14.88 -4.91
N ASN A 33 7.96 15.56 -3.77
CA ASN A 33 9.08 16.07 -3.01
C ASN A 33 9.71 14.96 -2.17
N LYS A 34 10.87 14.45 -2.63
CA LYS A 34 11.66 13.43 -1.92
C LYS A 34 12.06 13.82 -0.49
N THR A 35 12.12 15.10 -0.16
CA THR A 35 12.43 15.56 1.21
C THR A 35 11.23 15.30 2.12
N THR A 36 10.02 15.58 1.64
CA THR A 36 8.78 15.36 2.38
C THR A 36 8.54 13.89 2.65
N SER A 37 8.69 13.03 1.64
CA SER A 37 8.48 11.59 1.79
C SER A 37 9.51 10.95 2.73
N LYS A 38 10.78 11.36 2.65
CA LYS A 38 11.81 10.94 3.62
C LYS A 38 11.51 11.45 5.03
N LEU A 39 11.09 12.71 5.17
CA LEU A 39 10.77 13.26 6.48
C LEU A 39 9.62 12.49 7.14
N PHE A 40 8.58 12.15 6.37
CA PHE A 40 7.49 11.29 6.84
C PHE A 40 8.02 9.96 7.38
N ALA A 41 8.85 9.26 6.61
CA ALA A 41 9.39 7.96 6.99
C ALA A 41 10.23 8.03 8.28
N HIS A 42 11.11 9.03 8.39
CA HIS A 42 11.93 9.20 9.61
C HIS A 42 11.08 9.56 10.82
N LEU A 43 10.03 10.36 10.65
CA LEU A 43 9.12 10.67 11.74
C LEU A 43 8.33 9.43 12.19
N LEU A 44 7.83 8.62 11.25
CA LEU A 44 7.13 7.38 11.57
C LEU A 44 8.01 6.42 12.35
N ILE A 45 9.26 6.22 11.90
CA ILE A 45 10.25 5.40 12.60
C ILE A 45 10.43 5.88 14.04
N TYR A 46 10.57 7.20 14.23
CA TYR A 46 10.77 7.79 15.55
C TYR A 46 9.57 7.55 16.47
N VAL A 47 8.36 7.90 16.00
CA VAL A 47 7.13 7.79 16.80
C VAL A 47 6.83 6.33 17.14
N TYR A 48 6.93 5.43 16.16
CA TYR A 48 6.69 4.00 16.37
C TYR A 48 7.62 3.40 17.43
N HIS A 49 8.93 3.61 17.33
CA HIS A 49 9.87 3.06 18.31
C HIS A 49 9.75 3.74 19.68
N TYR A 50 9.43 5.05 19.70
CA TYR A 50 9.17 5.76 20.95
C TYR A 50 7.97 5.16 21.70
N LEU A 51 6.87 4.87 21.01
CA LEU A 51 5.71 4.21 21.61
C LEU A 51 6.03 2.77 22.01
N LYS A 52 6.69 2.00 21.13
CA LYS A 52 7.05 0.59 21.38
C LYS A 52 7.95 0.38 22.60
N LYS A 53 8.88 1.30 22.86
CA LYS A 53 9.82 1.20 24.00
C LYS A 53 9.25 1.77 25.30
N ASN A 54 8.09 2.39 25.27
CA ASN A 54 7.50 3.00 26.46
C ASN A 54 6.59 1.98 27.18
N GLU A 55 6.96 1.63 28.42
CA GLU A 55 6.26 0.63 29.24
C GLU A 55 4.77 0.94 29.44
N VAL A 56 4.38 2.22 29.38
CA VAL A 56 2.97 2.66 29.49
C VAL A 56 2.08 2.03 28.40
N TYR A 57 2.65 1.66 27.24
CA TYR A 57 1.91 1.07 26.12
C TYR A 57 2.22 -0.43 25.93
N SER A 58 2.87 -1.08 26.89
CA SER A 58 3.27 -2.49 26.79
C SER A 58 2.10 -3.48 26.65
N ASP A 59 0.91 -3.10 27.13
CA ASP A 59 -0.31 -3.90 27.02
C ASP A 59 -0.95 -3.88 25.61
N PHE A 60 -0.47 -3.04 24.70
CA PHE A 60 -1.00 -2.91 23.33
C PHE A 60 -0.23 -3.79 22.34
N THR A 61 -0.92 -4.26 21.30
CA THR A 61 -0.26 -5.07 20.26
C THR A 61 0.65 -4.22 19.38
N GLU A 62 1.58 -4.87 18.67
CA GLU A 62 2.44 -4.18 17.70
C GLU A 62 1.61 -3.49 16.59
N ASN A 63 0.46 -4.06 16.23
CA ASN A 63 -0.45 -3.46 15.25
C ASN A 63 -1.15 -2.21 15.81
N ASP A 64 -1.54 -2.21 17.10
CA ASP A 64 -2.13 -1.04 17.75
C ASP A 64 -1.12 0.11 17.84
N ILE A 65 0.11 -0.22 18.23
CA ILE A 65 1.24 0.74 18.26
C ILE A 65 1.47 1.33 16.88
N PHE A 66 1.43 0.51 15.82
CA PHE A 66 1.57 1.00 14.46
C PHE A 66 0.44 1.96 14.07
N ILE A 67 -0.82 1.60 14.29
CA ILE A 67 -1.98 2.47 14.00
C ILE A 67 -1.84 3.83 14.67
N VAL A 68 -1.49 3.85 15.96
CA VAL A 68 -1.32 5.12 16.70
C VAL A 68 -0.11 5.89 16.19
N ALA A 69 1.01 5.23 15.90
CA ALA A 69 2.18 5.89 15.34
C ALA A 69 1.90 6.54 13.99
N SER A 70 1.20 5.84 13.10
CA SER A 70 0.77 6.34 11.78
C SER A 70 -0.13 7.56 11.91
N TYR A 71 -1.12 7.51 12.81
CA TYR A 71 -2.03 8.64 13.06
C TYR A 71 -1.28 9.89 13.54
N LEU A 72 -0.43 9.75 14.55
CA LEU A 72 0.34 10.87 15.11
C LEU A 72 1.34 11.45 14.10
N THR A 73 1.99 10.58 13.34
CA THR A 73 2.93 10.97 12.28
C THR A 73 2.21 11.81 11.22
N ASN A 74 1.01 11.37 10.80
CA ASN A 74 0.18 12.14 9.85
C ASN A 74 -0.13 13.54 10.38
N LEU A 75 -0.62 13.67 11.62
CA LEU A 75 -0.94 14.97 12.22
C LEU A 75 0.28 15.90 12.28
N VAL A 76 1.41 15.37 12.72
CA VAL A 76 2.65 16.17 12.82
C VAL A 76 3.15 16.58 11.44
N MET A 77 3.05 15.70 10.43
CA MET A 77 3.46 16.01 9.06
C MET A 77 2.56 17.05 8.41
N GLU A 78 1.24 16.94 8.57
CA GLU A 78 0.29 17.98 8.12
C GLU A 78 0.66 19.34 8.70
N HIS A 79 0.94 19.39 10.01
CA HIS A 79 1.32 20.63 10.68
C HIS A 79 2.67 21.19 10.20
N ILE A 80 3.70 20.34 10.03
CA ILE A 80 5.01 20.76 9.49
C ILE A 80 4.84 21.38 8.10
N ILE A 81 4.05 20.74 7.23
CA ILE A 81 3.83 21.20 5.87
C ILE A 81 3.02 22.50 5.85
N GLU A 82 2.01 22.62 6.70
CA GLU A 82 1.25 23.87 6.87
C GLU A 82 2.17 25.03 7.30
N LEU A 83 3.00 24.82 8.33
CA LEU A 83 3.97 25.82 8.79
C LEU A 83 4.97 26.20 7.69
N ASN A 84 5.43 25.22 6.91
CA ASN A 84 6.36 25.48 5.81
C ASN A 84 5.70 26.28 4.67
N ARG A 85 4.47 25.92 4.27
CA ARG A 85 3.68 26.66 3.26
C ARG A 85 3.44 28.09 3.69
N ASN A 86 3.16 28.30 4.98
CA ASN A 86 2.93 29.61 5.58
C ASN A 86 4.23 30.38 5.91
N LYS A 87 5.41 29.84 5.58
CA LYS A 87 6.73 30.42 5.92
C LYS A 87 6.91 30.71 7.42
N LYS A 88 6.20 29.97 8.28
CA LYS A 88 6.28 30.04 9.74
C LYS A 88 7.22 28.99 10.32
N LEU A 89 7.61 28.00 9.54
CA LEU A 89 8.60 27.01 9.96
C LEU A 89 9.98 27.68 10.11
N LYS A 90 10.53 27.64 11.32
CA LYS A 90 11.80 28.33 11.67
C LYS A 90 13.02 27.74 10.95
N ILE A 91 12.93 26.49 10.51
CA ILE A 91 14.00 25.78 9.83
C ILE A 91 13.47 25.20 8.51
N PRO A 92 14.32 25.04 7.49
CA PRO A 92 13.88 24.41 6.24
C PRO A 92 13.56 22.92 6.45
N LEU A 93 12.68 22.37 5.60
CA LEU A 93 12.31 20.95 5.65
C LEU A 93 13.52 19.99 5.55
N SER A 94 14.56 20.38 4.81
CA SER A 94 15.81 19.62 4.75
C SER A 94 16.49 19.51 6.11
N LYS A 95 16.47 20.60 6.90
CA LYS A 95 17.03 20.59 8.25
C LYS A 95 16.16 19.81 9.24
N CYS A 96 14.83 19.85 9.07
CA CYS A 96 13.95 18.94 9.80
C CYS A 96 14.32 17.47 9.55
N LEU A 97 14.51 17.10 8.28
CA LEU A 97 14.90 15.74 7.90
C LEU A 97 16.26 15.35 8.48
N GLU A 98 17.27 16.20 8.39
CA GLU A 98 18.57 15.98 9.01
C GLU A 98 18.43 15.70 10.51
N ASN A 99 17.69 16.56 11.23
CA ASN A 99 17.53 16.43 12.67
C ASN A 99 16.82 15.11 13.06
N PHE A 100 15.78 14.70 12.35
CA PHE A 100 15.10 13.42 12.61
C PHE A 100 15.94 12.21 12.18
N THR A 101 16.80 12.37 11.17
CA THR A 101 17.76 11.33 10.78
C THR A 101 18.76 11.10 11.91
N GLU A 102 19.44 12.16 12.34
CA GLU A 102 20.42 12.13 13.43
C GLU A 102 19.78 11.62 14.73
N LEU A 103 18.54 12.05 15.05
CA LEU A 103 17.82 11.58 16.23
C LEU A 103 17.56 10.08 16.20
N ASN A 104 17.13 9.53 15.06
CA ASN A 104 16.89 8.10 14.92
C ASN A 104 18.18 7.27 14.92
N GLU A 105 19.29 7.82 14.40
CA GLU A 105 20.61 7.18 14.46
C GLU A 105 21.10 7.13 15.91
N ASN A 106 21.05 8.24 16.63
CA ASN A 106 21.46 8.34 18.02
C ASN A 106 20.66 7.43 18.96
N MET A 107 19.38 7.17 18.64
CA MET A 107 18.50 6.28 19.40
C MET A 107 18.62 4.80 18.96
N GLY A 108 19.38 4.50 17.91
CA GLY A 108 19.48 3.15 17.32
C GLY A 108 18.22 2.68 16.59
N TYR A 109 17.21 3.55 16.41
CA TYR A 109 15.92 3.21 15.81
C TYR A 109 16.05 2.93 14.31
N LEU A 110 16.99 3.59 13.63
CA LEU A 110 17.24 3.34 12.22
C LEU A 110 17.82 1.94 11.97
N ASP A 111 18.70 1.47 12.83
CA ASP A 111 19.29 0.13 12.68
C ASP A 111 18.31 -0.96 13.09
N GLU A 112 17.54 -0.75 14.15
CA GLU A 112 16.42 -1.63 14.55
C GLU A 112 15.36 -1.71 13.45
N TYR A 113 14.97 -0.58 12.85
CA TYR A 113 14.06 -0.54 11.71
C TYR A 113 14.62 -1.30 10.51
N LYS A 114 15.89 -1.06 10.13
CA LYS A 114 16.52 -1.77 9.00
C LYS A 114 16.62 -3.27 9.26
N SER A 115 16.97 -3.68 10.48
CA SER A 115 17.07 -5.10 10.85
C SER A 115 15.70 -5.78 10.80
N ASN A 116 14.67 -5.18 11.40
CA ASN A 116 13.30 -5.69 11.36
C ASN A 116 12.74 -5.71 9.93
N TYR A 117 13.02 -4.66 9.15
CA TYR A 117 12.64 -4.60 7.73
C TYR A 117 13.29 -5.73 6.93
N ASN A 118 14.58 -5.98 7.13
CA ASN A 118 15.30 -7.06 6.46
C ASN A 118 14.78 -8.45 6.89
N LEU A 119 14.55 -8.68 8.18
CA LEU A 119 13.97 -9.92 8.70
C LEU A 119 12.57 -10.19 8.12
N ASN A 120 11.71 -9.17 8.13
CA ASN A 120 10.36 -9.27 7.55
C ASN A 120 10.42 -9.49 6.04
N LYS A 121 11.39 -8.88 5.36
CA LYS A 121 11.60 -9.06 3.93
C LYS A 121 12.09 -10.47 3.59
N GLU A 122 13.04 -11.02 4.32
CA GLU A 122 13.51 -12.41 4.15
C GLU A 122 12.38 -13.41 4.41
N LYS A 123 11.60 -13.20 5.48
CA LYS A 123 10.42 -14.02 5.78
C LYS A 123 9.37 -13.92 4.66
N ASN A 124 9.06 -12.71 4.19
CA ASN A 124 8.13 -12.51 3.09
C ASN A 124 8.63 -13.18 1.80
N ASN A 125 9.94 -13.09 1.52
CA ASN A 125 10.53 -13.75 0.36
C ASN A 125 10.34 -15.27 0.44
N TYR A 126 10.67 -15.87 1.58
CA TYR A 126 10.48 -17.31 1.78
C TYR A 126 9.02 -17.73 1.61
N GLU A 127 8.08 -16.99 2.20
CA GLU A 127 6.64 -17.31 2.09
C GLU A 127 6.12 -17.18 0.66
N VAL A 128 6.56 -16.15 -0.08
CA VAL A 128 6.23 -15.96 -1.50
C VAL A 128 6.78 -17.11 -2.33
N GLU A 129 8.07 -17.44 -2.20
CA GLU A 129 8.70 -18.50 -2.98
C GLU A 129 8.04 -19.85 -2.71
N LYS A 130 7.85 -20.19 -1.44
CA LYS A 130 7.18 -21.43 -1.04
C LYS A 130 5.77 -21.53 -1.63
N TYR A 131 4.99 -20.44 -1.56
CA TYR A 131 3.64 -20.43 -2.12
C TYR A 131 3.65 -20.76 -3.61
N PHE A 132 4.49 -20.10 -4.42
CA PHE A 132 4.54 -20.34 -5.86
C PHE A 132 5.20 -21.67 -6.26
N GLU A 133 5.98 -22.30 -5.39
CA GLU A 133 6.54 -23.63 -5.62
C GLU A 133 5.51 -24.75 -5.39
N GLU A 134 4.56 -24.55 -4.49
CA GLU A 134 3.56 -25.56 -4.09
C GLU A 134 2.19 -25.39 -4.79
N ILE A 135 1.99 -24.28 -5.50
CA ILE A 135 0.68 -23.90 -6.04
C ILE A 135 0.23 -24.73 -7.26
N ASP A 136 -0.99 -25.25 -7.20
CA ASP A 136 -1.77 -25.60 -8.39
C ASP A 136 -2.71 -24.45 -8.73
N LEU A 137 -2.36 -23.66 -9.76
CA LEU A 137 -3.12 -22.49 -10.21
C LEU A 137 -4.61 -22.75 -10.46
N LYS A 138 -5.02 -24.01 -10.72
CA LYS A 138 -6.43 -24.37 -10.93
C LYS A 138 -7.25 -24.36 -9.64
N GLN A 139 -6.62 -24.59 -8.49
CA GLN A 139 -7.26 -24.72 -7.18
C GLN A 139 -7.12 -23.47 -6.30
N VAL A 140 -6.41 -22.45 -6.78
CA VAL A 140 -6.15 -21.21 -6.03
C VAL A 140 -7.42 -20.42 -5.77
N THR A 141 -7.67 -20.12 -4.50
CA THR A 141 -8.72 -19.19 -4.08
C THR A 141 -8.23 -17.76 -4.24
N GLY A 142 -9.15 -16.81 -4.46
CA GLY A 142 -8.78 -15.40 -4.54
C GLY A 142 -8.19 -14.88 -3.23
N SER A 143 -8.59 -15.42 -2.08
CA SER A 143 -8.10 -15.00 -0.76
C SER A 143 -6.63 -15.37 -0.54
N ASP A 144 -6.23 -16.58 -0.95
CA ASP A 144 -4.82 -16.99 -0.88
C ASP A 144 -3.94 -16.12 -1.77
N LEU A 145 -4.44 -15.82 -2.99
CA LEU A 145 -3.72 -15.00 -3.94
C LEU A 145 -3.65 -13.52 -3.52
N GLU A 146 -4.71 -12.98 -2.93
CA GLU A 146 -4.69 -11.62 -2.38
C GLU A 146 -3.64 -11.48 -1.27
N ASN A 147 -3.61 -12.44 -0.34
CA ASN A 147 -2.61 -12.48 0.73
C ASN A 147 -1.18 -12.56 0.17
N ILE A 148 -0.93 -13.40 -0.82
CA ILE A 148 0.42 -13.48 -1.41
C ILE A 148 0.79 -12.21 -2.18
N CYS A 149 -0.17 -11.58 -2.86
CA CYS A 149 0.05 -10.33 -3.58
C CYS A 149 0.45 -9.19 -2.63
N GLN A 150 -0.12 -9.13 -1.41
CA GLN A 150 0.31 -8.17 -0.39
C GLN A 150 1.79 -8.36 -0.01
N LYS A 151 2.23 -9.61 0.14
CA LYS A 151 3.62 -9.95 0.50
C LYS A 151 4.60 -9.72 -0.64
N ILE A 152 4.18 -10.00 -1.88
CA ILE A 152 5.00 -9.79 -3.09
C ILE A 152 5.44 -8.32 -3.24
N TYR A 153 4.70 -7.35 -2.71
CA TYR A 153 5.11 -5.95 -2.79
C TYR A 153 6.53 -5.70 -2.24
N LEU A 154 6.91 -6.43 -1.19
CA LEU A 154 8.23 -6.36 -0.56
C LEU A 154 9.23 -7.38 -1.14
N TYR A 155 8.78 -8.26 -2.02
CA TYR A 155 9.63 -9.26 -2.67
C TYR A 155 10.67 -8.59 -3.58
N ASP A 156 11.91 -9.06 -3.48
CA ASP A 156 13.04 -8.63 -4.31
C ASP A 156 13.85 -9.80 -4.90
N GLY A 157 13.34 -11.02 -4.77
CA GLY A 157 13.97 -12.19 -5.36
C GLY A 157 13.86 -12.22 -6.88
N LYS A 158 14.67 -13.09 -7.49
CA LYS A 158 14.88 -13.11 -8.96
C LYS A 158 13.68 -13.62 -9.76
N LYS A 159 12.77 -14.37 -9.13
CA LYS A 159 11.60 -15.02 -9.77
C LYS A 159 10.37 -14.10 -9.87
N LEU A 160 10.49 -12.81 -9.52
CA LEU A 160 9.33 -11.89 -9.47
C LEU A 160 8.54 -11.84 -10.77
N GLN A 161 9.23 -11.86 -11.92
CA GLN A 161 8.57 -11.83 -13.23
C GLN A 161 7.75 -13.09 -13.50
N ASP A 162 8.23 -14.26 -13.06
CA ASP A 162 7.52 -15.53 -13.19
C ASP A 162 6.25 -15.51 -12.34
N TYR A 163 6.34 -15.02 -11.10
CA TYR A 163 5.20 -14.90 -10.20
C TYR A 163 4.16 -13.91 -10.71
N LEU A 164 4.60 -12.76 -11.23
CA LEU A 164 3.71 -11.80 -11.89
C LEU A 164 3.00 -12.42 -13.10
N LEU A 165 3.68 -13.25 -13.89
CA LEU A 165 3.07 -13.96 -15.01
C LEU A 165 1.99 -14.95 -14.52
N MET A 166 2.27 -15.69 -13.45
CA MET A 166 1.30 -16.62 -12.84
C MET A 166 0.06 -15.87 -12.31
N ILE A 167 0.26 -14.76 -11.60
CA ILE A 167 -0.84 -13.90 -11.11
C ILE A 167 -1.66 -13.34 -12.28
N LYS A 168 -1.00 -12.84 -13.33
CA LYS A 168 -1.68 -12.33 -14.53
C LYS A 168 -2.56 -13.40 -15.18
N ASN A 169 -2.04 -14.62 -15.33
CA ASN A 169 -2.80 -15.73 -15.90
C ASN A 169 -4.02 -16.07 -15.04
N TRP A 170 -3.88 -16.12 -13.72
CA TRP A 170 -5.01 -16.34 -12.81
C TRP A 170 -6.07 -15.24 -12.94
N ILE A 171 -5.66 -13.96 -12.96
CA ILE A 171 -6.58 -12.82 -13.13
C ILE A 171 -7.34 -12.94 -14.46
N GLU A 172 -6.69 -13.37 -15.53
CA GLU A 172 -7.32 -13.48 -16.84
C GLU A 172 -8.30 -14.67 -16.93
N ASP A 173 -8.03 -15.76 -16.21
CA ASP A 173 -8.84 -16.98 -16.27
C ASP A 173 -9.96 -17.04 -15.23
N ILE A 174 -9.87 -16.27 -14.13
CA ILE A 174 -10.84 -16.34 -13.03
C ILE A 174 -12.26 -15.96 -13.49
N TRP A 175 -12.37 -15.02 -14.42
CA TRP A 175 -13.64 -14.53 -14.98
C TRP A 175 -14.46 -15.58 -15.73
N LYS A 176 -13.91 -16.78 -15.99
CA LYS A 176 -14.63 -17.91 -16.60
C LYS A 176 -15.43 -18.72 -15.58
N LYS A 177 -15.21 -18.52 -14.27
CA LYS A 177 -15.93 -19.23 -13.21
C LYS A 177 -17.26 -18.53 -12.92
N GLU A 178 -18.26 -19.29 -12.49
CA GLU A 178 -19.60 -18.76 -12.19
C GLU A 178 -19.66 -17.97 -10.87
N ASP A 179 -18.85 -18.34 -9.88
CA ASP A 179 -18.86 -17.74 -8.54
C ASP A 179 -17.54 -17.02 -8.26
N VAL A 180 -17.41 -15.82 -8.83
CA VAL A 180 -16.22 -14.97 -8.71
C VAL A 180 -16.51 -13.82 -7.76
N ASP A 181 -15.69 -13.66 -6.73
CA ASP A 181 -15.65 -12.42 -5.97
C ASP A 181 -14.97 -11.32 -6.80
N GLU A 182 -15.80 -10.58 -7.54
CA GLU A 182 -15.35 -9.54 -8.46
C GLU A 182 -14.50 -8.47 -7.75
N ARG A 183 -14.87 -8.08 -6.52
CA ARG A 183 -14.15 -7.04 -5.77
C ARG A 183 -12.77 -7.53 -5.36
N GLN A 184 -12.67 -8.78 -4.91
CA GLN A 184 -11.38 -9.39 -4.61
C GLN A 184 -10.48 -9.45 -5.85
N VAL A 185 -11.03 -9.79 -7.03
CA VAL A 185 -10.24 -9.76 -8.28
C VAL A 185 -9.76 -8.34 -8.60
N LEU A 186 -10.59 -7.30 -8.44
CA LEU A 186 -10.16 -5.91 -8.62
C LEU A 186 -9.03 -5.52 -7.66
N THR A 187 -9.09 -5.97 -6.41
CA THR A 187 -8.04 -5.75 -5.42
C THR A 187 -6.71 -6.41 -5.83
N ILE A 188 -6.76 -7.67 -6.27
CA ILE A 188 -5.60 -8.40 -6.79
C ILE A 188 -5.02 -7.73 -8.03
N MET A 189 -5.86 -7.26 -8.95
CA MET A 189 -5.42 -6.45 -10.10
C MET A 189 -4.68 -5.19 -9.64
N GLY A 190 -5.22 -4.49 -8.64
CA GLY A 190 -4.57 -3.35 -7.99
C GLY A 190 -3.16 -3.70 -7.53
N TYR A 191 -3.02 -4.72 -6.68
CA TYR A 191 -1.70 -5.17 -6.22
C TYR A 191 -0.76 -5.51 -7.39
N PHE A 192 -1.21 -6.33 -8.34
CA PHE A 192 -0.43 -6.72 -9.50
C PHE A 192 0.14 -5.50 -10.23
N THR A 193 -0.69 -4.48 -10.49
CA THR A 193 -0.23 -3.27 -11.19
C THR A 193 0.77 -2.46 -10.37
N TYR A 194 0.54 -2.31 -9.06
CA TYR A 194 1.48 -1.62 -8.19
C TYR A 194 2.83 -2.32 -8.11
N ILE A 195 2.84 -3.65 -8.01
CA ILE A 195 4.07 -4.45 -7.97
C ILE A 195 4.82 -4.30 -9.30
N LYS A 196 4.12 -4.47 -10.42
CA LYS A 196 4.71 -4.37 -11.77
C LYS A 196 5.26 -2.98 -12.07
N CYS A 197 4.70 -1.95 -11.46
CA CYS A 197 5.11 -0.56 -11.61
C CYS A 197 5.92 -0.01 -10.42
N LYS A 198 6.46 -0.87 -9.56
CA LYS A 198 7.21 -0.45 -8.35
C LYS A 198 8.30 0.59 -8.65
N ASP A 199 9.02 0.41 -9.76
CA ASP A 199 10.09 1.33 -10.19
C ASP A 199 9.62 2.44 -11.15
N SER A 200 8.35 2.40 -11.57
CA SER A 200 7.75 3.41 -12.47
C SER A 200 6.27 3.67 -12.16
N PRO A 201 5.95 4.31 -11.00
CA PRO A 201 4.58 4.52 -10.55
C PRO A 201 3.68 5.25 -11.54
N GLN A 202 4.26 6.11 -12.39
CA GLN A 202 3.55 6.83 -13.44
C GLN A 202 2.90 5.92 -14.50
N LYS A 203 3.30 4.64 -14.58
CA LYS A 203 2.76 3.65 -15.52
C LYS A 203 1.63 2.80 -14.96
N VAL A 204 1.25 2.98 -13.69
CA VAL A 204 0.25 2.13 -13.01
C VAL A 204 -1.07 2.09 -13.79
N ILE A 205 -1.56 3.26 -14.22
CA ILE A 205 -2.82 3.39 -14.97
C ILE A 205 -2.74 2.65 -16.31
N ASP A 206 -1.64 2.83 -17.05
CA ASP A 206 -1.42 2.14 -18.33
C ASP A 206 -1.41 0.62 -18.18
N VAL A 207 -0.74 0.11 -17.14
CA VAL A 207 -0.68 -1.33 -16.86
C VAL A 207 -2.06 -1.86 -16.45
N TYR A 208 -2.82 -1.09 -15.66
CA TYR A 208 -4.17 -1.47 -15.24
C TYR A 208 -5.15 -1.54 -16.41
N ILE A 209 -5.14 -0.52 -17.28
CA ILE A 209 -5.93 -0.51 -18.51
C ILE A 209 -5.49 -1.64 -19.46
N GLY A 210 -4.17 -1.87 -19.58
CA GLY A 210 -3.63 -2.96 -20.39
C GLY A 210 -4.07 -4.35 -19.90
N LEU A 211 -4.16 -4.53 -18.58
CA LEU A 211 -4.65 -5.77 -17.98
C LEU A 211 -6.13 -6.01 -18.31
N TRP A 212 -6.97 -4.98 -18.18
CA TRP A 212 -8.37 -5.06 -18.59
C TRP A 212 -8.56 -5.40 -20.07
N ASN A 213 -7.78 -4.79 -20.96
CA ASN A 213 -7.84 -5.14 -22.39
C ASN A 213 -7.47 -6.61 -22.62
N SER A 214 -6.42 -7.11 -21.96
CA SER A 214 -6.01 -8.52 -22.03
C SER A 214 -7.09 -9.48 -21.52
N ILE A 215 -7.78 -9.10 -20.43
CA ILE A 215 -8.93 -9.83 -19.89
C ILE A 215 -10.08 -9.91 -20.91
N LEU A 216 -10.44 -8.78 -21.52
CA LEU A 216 -11.52 -8.67 -22.50
C LEU A 216 -11.19 -9.35 -23.85
N GLU A 217 -9.91 -9.43 -24.22
CA GLU A 217 -9.47 -10.18 -25.40
C GLU A 217 -9.62 -11.70 -25.19
N LYS A 218 -9.39 -12.18 -23.97
CA LYS A 218 -9.50 -13.61 -23.61
C LYS A 218 -10.93 -14.06 -23.29
N ASN A 219 -11.74 -13.18 -22.69
CA ASN A 219 -13.09 -13.49 -22.26
C ASN A 219 -14.07 -12.63 -23.04
N LYS A 220 -14.84 -13.28 -23.93
CA LYS A 220 -15.71 -12.59 -24.89
C LYS A 220 -16.92 -11.91 -24.23
N GLU A 221 -17.29 -12.34 -23.03
CA GLU A 221 -18.39 -11.79 -22.26
C GLU A 221 -17.98 -11.82 -20.78
N ILE A 222 -17.94 -10.65 -20.14
CA ILE A 222 -17.72 -10.51 -18.70
C ILE A 222 -18.88 -9.66 -18.20
N HIS A 223 -19.72 -10.27 -17.37
CA HIS A 223 -20.81 -9.57 -16.70
C HIS A 223 -20.37 -9.25 -15.28
N LEU A 224 -20.23 -7.97 -14.97
CA LEU A 224 -19.96 -7.51 -13.62
C LEU A 224 -21.24 -7.06 -12.93
N SER A 225 -21.32 -7.29 -11.62
CA SER A 225 -22.35 -6.67 -10.79
C SER A 225 -22.28 -5.14 -10.87
N MET A 226 -23.44 -4.48 -10.71
CA MET A 226 -23.52 -3.02 -10.72
C MET A 226 -22.63 -2.38 -9.64
N ASP A 227 -22.50 -3.04 -8.49
CA ASP A 227 -21.60 -2.63 -7.41
C ASP A 227 -20.14 -2.55 -7.88
N THR A 228 -19.65 -3.58 -8.55
CA THR A 228 -18.30 -3.61 -9.10
C THR A 228 -18.12 -2.58 -10.22
N VAL A 229 -19.13 -2.37 -11.06
CA VAL A 229 -19.13 -1.29 -12.06
C VAL A 229 -19.00 0.09 -11.39
N TYR A 230 -19.67 0.34 -10.26
CA TYR A 230 -19.50 1.58 -9.52
C TYR A 230 -18.08 1.74 -8.97
N VAL A 231 -17.45 0.68 -8.50
CA VAL A 231 -16.03 0.69 -8.10
C VAL A 231 -15.14 1.08 -9.28
N LEU A 232 -15.34 0.48 -10.46
CA LEU A 232 -14.57 0.83 -11.66
C LEU A 232 -14.79 2.28 -12.10
N ARG A 233 -16.01 2.80 -11.99
CA ARG A 233 -16.30 4.21 -12.26
C ARG A 233 -15.60 5.13 -11.26
N SER A 234 -15.55 4.75 -9.99
CA SER A 234 -14.81 5.49 -8.96
C SER A 234 -13.31 5.51 -9.26
N ILE A 235 -12.72 4.37 -9.65
CA ILE A 235 -11.32 4.29 -10.08
C ILE A 235 -11.09 5.19 -11.31
N MET A 236 -11.95 5.12 -12.33
CA MET A 236 -11.90 5.96 -13.52
C MET A 236 -11.91 7.46 -13.18
N MET A 237 -12.71 7.91 -12.21
CA MET A 237 -12.77 9.32 -11.80
C MET A 237 -11.45 9.82 -11.19
N SER A 238 -10.59 8.92 -10.71
CA SER A 238 -9.25 9.28 -10.23
C SER A 238 -8.24 9.50 -11.36
N PHE A 239 -8.56 9.13 -12.60
CA PHE A 239 -7.65 9.19 -13.74
C PHE A 239 -7.69 10.58 -14.42
N GLY A 240 -6.63 10.89 -15.17
CA GLY A 240 -6.64 12.03 -16.10
C GLY A 240 -7.66 11.82 -17.24
N LEU A 241 -8.02 12.89 -17.94
CA LEU A 241 -9.08 12.89 -18.97
C LEU A 241 -8.91 11.77 -20.01
N GLU A 242 -7.71 11.61 -20.55
CA GLU A 242 -7.41 10.63 -21.60
C GLU A 242 -7.58 9.18 -21.10
N ASP A 243 -7.00 8.86 -19.95
CA ASP A 243 -7.11 7.55 -19.32
C ASP A 243 -8.53 7.26 -18.83
N GLY A 244 -9.26 8.28 -18.38
CA GLY A 244 -10.67 8.18 -18.05
C GLY A 244 -11.52 7.77 -19.26
N ILE A 245 -11.24 8.30 -20.45
CA ILE A 245 -11.92 7.88 -21.70
C ILE A 245 -11.58 6.43 -22.05
N ARG A 246 -10.31 6.02 -21.91
CA ARG A 246 -9.89 4.63 -22.15
C ARG A 246 -10.59 3.65 -21.21
N MET A 247 -10.66 3.99 -19.93
CA MET A 247 -11.34 3.16 -18.92
C MET A 247 -12.86 3.13 -19.12
N ARG A 248 -13.49 4.24 -19.53
CA ARG A 248 -14.91 4.27 -19.88
C ARG A 248 -15.25 3.26 -20.97
N LYS A 249 -14.46 3.21 -22.04
CA LYS A 249 -14.66 2.24 -23.14
C LYS A 249 -14.56 0.78 -22.68
N ILE A 250 -13.73 0.50 -21.68
CA ILE A 250 -13.64 -0.83 -21.06
C ILE A 250 -14.93 -1.14 -20.29
N ILE A 251 -15.39 -0.20 -19.45
CA ILE A 251 -16.64 -0.36 -18.69
C ILE A 251 -17.84 -0.56 -19.63
N GLU A 252 -17.91 0.20 -20.72
CA GLU A 252 -18.96 0.05 -21.74
C GLU A 252 -18.96 -1.36 -22.36
N LYS A 253 -17.79 -1.93 -22.67
CA LYS A 253 -17.68 -3.31 -23.19
C LYS A 253 -18.08 -4.38 -22.19
N ILE A 254 -17.88 -4.14 -20.89
CA ILE A 254 -18.27 -5.05 -19.81
C ILE A 254 -19.79 -5.00 -19.57
N MET A 255 -20.43 -3.86 -19.84
CA MET A 255 -21.86 -3.67 -19.64
C MET A 255 -22.74 -4.06 -20.84
N LEU A 256 -22.14 -4.44 -21.97
CA LEU A 256 -22.81 -4.83 -23.22
C LEU A 256 -22.88 -6.35 -23.35
#